data_AF-A0A960PMB7-F1
#
_entry.id   AF-A0A960PMB7-F1
#
_cell.length_a   1.000
_cell.length_b   1.000
_cell.length_c   1.000
_cell.angle_alpha   90.00
_cell.angle_beta   90.00
_cell.angle_gamma   90.00
#
_symmetry.space_group_name_H-M   'P 1'
#
loop_
_entity.id
_entity.type
_entity.pdbx_description
1 polymer ?
#
loop_
_entity_poly.entity_id
_entity_poly.type
_entity_poly.pdbx_seq_one_letter_code
_entity_poly.pdbx_strand_id
1 'polypeptide(L)'
;MPDRFMAMRRGCARPACAEPATVTLSYGYGSATVWLEELTPEGHPMTHDLCERHAARTVAPRGWTLVDLRGTGTTVAKAMAEPVAS
;
A
#
# COMPACT_ATOMS: atom_id res chain seq x y z
N MET A 1 -19.37 8.70 17.17
CA MET A 1 -18.75 7.47 17.72
C MET A 1 -17.40 7.33 17.02
N PRO A 2 -16.24 7.50 17.68
CA PRO A 2 -14.97 7.18 17.04
C PRO A 2 -14.89 5.67 16.96
N ASP A 3 -14.89 5.20 15.72
CA ASP A 3 -14.87 3.80 15.37
C ASP A 3 -13.54 3.17 15.78
N ARG A 4 -13.57 1.85 15.89
CA ARG A 4 -12.63 1.01 16.60
C ARG A 4 -11.34 0.81 15.80
N PHE A 5 -10.72 1.92 15.37
CA PHE A 5 -9.32 2.06 14.96
C PHE A 5 -8.40 1.68 16.10
N MET A 6 -8.41 0.40 16.43
CA MET A 6 -7.28 -0.20 17.09
C MET A 6 -6.13 -0.07 16.09
N ALA A 7 -5.29 0.94 16.32
CA ALA A 7 -3.93 1.04 15.80
C ALA A 7 -3.16 -0.21 16.27
N MET A 8 -3.49 -1.35 15.68
CA MET A 8 -2.76 -2.59 15.82
C MET A 8 -1.42 -2.29 15.17
N ARG A 9 -0.44 -1.92 16.01
CA ARG A 9 1.01 -1.99 15.79
C ARG A 9 1.30 -2.21 14.31
N ARG A 10 1.48 -1.13 13.54
CA ARG A 10 1.56 -1.12 12.06
C ARG A 10 2.71 -2.00 11.58
N GLY A 11 2.52 -3.29 11.70
CA GLY A 11 3.29 -4.31 11.06
C GLY A 11 2.67 -4.54 9.70
N CYS A 12 3.45 -5.11 8.80
CA CYS A 12 2.93 -5.45 7.50
C CYS A 12 1.63 -6.28 7.62
N ALA A 13 0.60 -5.91 6.85
CA ALA A 13 -0.69 -6.60 6.83
C ALA A 13 -0.61 -8.07 6.34
N ARG A 14 0.56 -8.54 5.90
CA ARG A 14 0.79 -9.93 5.48
C ARG A 14 0.82 -10.87 6.68
N PRO A 15 -0.02 -11.93 6.69
CA PRO A 15 0.13 -13.00 7.68
C PRO A 15 1.52 -13.63 7.54
N ALA A 16 2.21 -13.80 8.66
CA ALA A 16 3.62 -14.19 8.79
C ALA A 16 4.69 -13.10 8.53
N CYS A 17 4.32 -11.83 8.34
CA CYS A 17 5.27 -10.72 8.34
C CYS A 17 5.19 -9.94 9.66
N ALA A 18 6.28 -9.91 10.43
CA ALA A 18 6.39 -9.11 11.66
C ALA A 18 7.21 -7.84 11.46
N GLU A 19 7.49 -7.47 10.20
CA GLU A 19 8.25 -6.25 9.91
C GLU A 19 7.44 -5.00 10.18
N PRO A 20 8.11 -3.90 10.59
CA PRO A 20 7.47 -2.60 10.65
C PRO A 20 6.99 -2.21 9.27
N ALA A 21 5.75 -1.75 9.17
CA ALA A 21 5.28 -1.11 7.95
C ALA A 21 6.07 0.17 7.74
N THR A 22 6.53 0.37 6.52
CA THR A 22 7.25 1.58 6.10
C THR A 22 6.57 2.25 4.91
N VAL A 23 5.50 1.62 4.39
CA VAL A 23 4.77 2.03 3.21
C VAL A 23 3.29 1.91 3.45
N THR A 24 2.56 2.94 3.05
CA THR A 24 1.10 2.90 2.96
C THR A 24 0.70 2.66 1.50
N LEU A 25 -0.17 1.68 1.26
CA LEU A 25 -0.75 1.42 -0.05
C LEU A 25 -2.20 1.91 -0.09
N SER A 26 -2.54 2.74 -1.07
CA SER A 26 -3.89 3.26 -1.30
C SER A 26 -4.43 2.89 -2.69
N TYR A 27 -5.70 2.46 -2.74
CA TYR A 27 -6.38 2.08 -3.99
C TYR A 27 -7.42 3.14 -4.40
N GLY A 28 -7.17 3.83 -5.50
CA GLY A 28 -8.11 4.70 -6.19
C GLY A 28 -8.93 3.95 -7.21
N TYR A 29 -9.98 3.26 -6.77
CA TYR A 29 -10.88 2.52 -7.66
C TYR A 29 -11.52 3.39 -8.75
N GLY A 30 -11.77 4.68 -8.46
CA GLY A 30 -12.35 5.61 -9.45
C GLY A 30 -11.41 5.98 -10.59
N SER A 31 -10.09 6.02 -10.34
CA SER A 31 -9.08 6.34 -11.34
C SER A 31 -8.28 5.11 -11.81
N ALA A 32 -8.58 3.93 -11.27
CA ALA A 32 -7.75 2.72 -11.40
C ALA A 32 -6.27 3.02 -11.08
N THR A 33 -6.01 3.70 -9.98
CA THR A 33 -4.66 4.08 -9.56
C THR A 33 -4.34 3.43 -8.22
N VAL A 34 -3.13 2.91 -8.09
CA VAL A 34 -2.57 2.46 -6.81
C VAL A 34 -1.48 3.45 -6.43
N TRP A 35 -1.55 4.00 -5.22
CA TRP A 35 -0.49 4.82 -4.66
C TRP A 35 0.27 4.02 -3.62
N LEU A 36 1.60 4.06 -3.71
CA LEU A 36 2.50 3.61 -2.67
C LEU A 36 3.18 4.85 -2.12
N GLU A 37 2.85 5.23 -0.89
CA GLU A 37 3.41 6.39 -0.20
C GLU A 37 4.26 5.94 0.99
N GLU A 38 5.23 6.77 1.40
CA GLU A 38 5.94 6.53 2.66
C GLU A 38 4.97 6.45 3.82
N LEU A 39 5.30 5.66 4.85
CA LEU A 39 4.43 5.39 6.00
C LEU A 39 3.78 6.67 6.53
N THR A 40 2.50 6.80 6.24
CA THR A 40 1.71 7.96 6.63
C THR A 40 1.41 7.82 8.13
N PRO A 41 1.65 8.85 8.94
CA PRO A 41 1.33 8.80 10.38
C PRO A 41 -0.18 8.61 10.60
N GLU A 42 -1.00 9.03 9.65
CA GLU A 42 -2.45 8.88 9.65
C GLU A 42 -2.87 7.51 9.12
N GLY A 43 -3.50 6.72 9.99
CA GLY A 43 -3.89 5.35 9.70
C GLY A 43 -5.28 5.38 9.14
N HIS A 44 -5.39 5.28 7.83
CA HIS A 44 -6.67 5.30 7.18
C HIS A 44 -7.21 3.85 7.06
N PRO A 45 -8.51 3.59 7.34
CA PRO A 45 -9.10 2.24 7.26
C PRO A 45 -9.09 1.69 5.83
N MET A 46 -8.95 2.59 4.85
CA MET A 46 -8.97 2.30 3.42
C MET A 46 -7.55 2.21 2.84
N THR A 47 -6.52 2.10 3.68
CA THR A 47 -5.13 1.91 3.24
C THR A 47 -4.52 0.65 3.85
N HIS A 48 -3.57 0.07 3.14
CA HIS A 48 -2.88 -1.15 3.53
C HIS A 48 -1.43 -0.83 3.89
N ASP A 49 -1.08 -1.00 5.16
CA ASP A 49 0.29 -0.82 5.65
C ASP A 49 1.17 -2.04 5.29
N LEU A 50 2.22 -1.82 4.51
CA LEU A 50 3.16 -2.83 4.04
C LEU A 50 4.59 -2.47 4.44
N CYS A 51 5.46 -3.46 4.63
CA CYS A 51 6.89 -3.21 4.75
C CYS A 51 7.50 -2.93 3.37
N GLU A 52 8.68 -2.31 3.33
CA GLU A 52 9.41 -1.99 2.10
C GLU A 52 9.54 -3.22 1.17
N ARG A 53 9.84 -4.40 1.74
CA ARG A 53 9.97 -5.65 0.99
C ARG A 53 8.68 -6.06 0.31
N HIS A 54 7.55 -6.02 1.01
CA HIS A 54 6.26 -6.40 0.43
C HIS A 54 5.78 -5.34 -0.54
N ALA A 55 5.91 -4.05 -0.22
CA ALA A 55 5.55 -2.98 -1.11
C ALA A 55 6.40 -2.93 -2.39
N ALA A 56 7.67 -3.34 -2.35
CA ALA A 56 8.51 -3.50 -3.54
C ALA A 56 8.08 -4.70 -4.42
N ARG A 57 7.47 -5.73 -3.82
CA ARG A 57 6.94 -6.89 -4.54
C ARG A 57 5.48 -6.71 -4.95
N THR A 58 4.80 -5.71 -4.41
CA THR A 58 3.43 -5.37 -4.77
C THR A 58 3.43 -4.75 -6.15
N VAL A 59 2.59 -5.30 -7.01
CA VAL A 59 2.34 -4.83 -8.36
C VAL A 59 0.88 -4.46 -8.48
N ALA A 60 0.60 -3.36 -9.18
CA ALA A 60 -0.78 -2.97 -9.44
C ALA A 60 -1.44 -3.95 -10.44
N PRO A 61 -2.77 -4.13 -10.35
CA PRO A 61 -3.50 -4.97 -11.27
C PRO A 61 -3.43 -4.46 -12.72
N ARG A 62 -3.69 -5.34 -13.70
CA ARG A 62 -3.67 -5.00 -15.13
C ARG A 62 -4.58 -3.80 -15.42
N GLY A 63 -4.01 -2.79 -16.09
CA GLY A 63 -4.74 -1.58 -16.44
C GLY A 63 -4.77 -0.52 -15.34
N TRP A 64 -4.16 -0.80 -14.18
CA TRP A 64 -3.99 0.19 -13.12
C TRP A 64 -2.65 0.90 -13.20
N THR A 65 -2.63 2.15 -12.75
CA THR A 65 -1.41 2.96 -12.66
C THR A 65 -0.84 2.85 -11.26
N LEU A 66 0.39 2.35 -11.13
CA LEU A 66 1.10 2.38 -9.86
C LEU A 66 1.90 3.67 -9.76
N VAL A 67 1.60 4.47 -8.75
CA VAL A 67 2.30 5.70 -8.43
C VAL A 67 3.09 5.43 -7.17
N ASP A 68 4.38 5.25 -7.36
CA ASP A 68 5.33 5.09 -6.29
C ASP A 68 5.83 6.48 -5.86
N LEU A 69 5.38 6.91 -4.69
CA LEU A 69 5.79 8.14 -4.02
C LEU A 69 6.87 7.86 -2.97
N ARG A 70 7.45 6.65 -2.95
CA ARG A 70 8.45 6.26 -1.97
C ARG A 70 9.81 6.80 -2.43
N GLY A 71 10.36 7.74 -1.66
CA GLY A 71 11.64 8.37 -1.98
C GLY A 71 11.53 9.64 -2.83
N THR A 72 12.67 10.23 -3.14
CA THR A 72 12.83 11.60 -3.65
C THR A 72 12.29 11.85 -5.08
N GLY A 73 11.73 10.84 -5.74
CA GLY A 73 11.22 10.96 -7.10
C GLY A 73 9.96 10.11 -7.30
N THR A 74 8.83 10.79 -7.53
CA THR A 74 7.58 10.14 -7.92
C THR A 74 7.80 9.28 -9.16
N THR A 75 7.72 7.96 -9.00
CA THR A 75 7.88 7.00 -10.10
C THR A 75 6.50 6.47 -10.49
N VAL A 76 6.09 6.75 -11.73
CA VAL A 76 4.82 6.26 -12.25
C VAL A 76 5.09 5.04 -13.13
N ALA A 77 4.68 3.86 -12.65
CA ALA A 77 4.80 2.60 -13.37
C ALA A 77 3.41 2.10 -13.78
N LYS A 78 3.20 1.84 -15.08
CA LYS A 78 1.99 1.17 -15.55
C LYS A 78 2.13 -0.32 -15.33
N ALA A 79 1.34 -0.90 -14.43
CA ALA A 79 1.48 -2.31 -14.07
C ALA A 79 0.72 -3.22 -15.04
N MET A 80 1.39 -4.31 -15.44
CA MET A 80 0.90 -5.33 -16.36
C MET A 80 0.62 -6.67 -15.64
N ALA A 81 0.40 -6.67 -14.31
CA ALA A 81 0.36 -7.90 -13.50
C ALA A 81 -1.06 -8.25 -13.02
N GLU A 82 -1.38 -9.54 -13.01
CA GLU A 82 -2.63 -10.08 -12.44
C GLU A 82 -2.58 -10.06 -10.90
N PRO A 83 -3.70 -9.81 -10.20
CA PRO A 83 -3.70 -9.58 -8.76
C PRO A 83 -3.51 -10.88 -7.97
N VAL A 84 -2.52 -10.89 -7.06
CA VAL A 84 -2.50 -11.82 -5.93
C VAL A 84 -3.32 -11.22 -4.79
N ALA A 85 -4.54 -11.72 -4.60
CA ALA A 85 -5.29 -11.56 -3.37
C ALA A 85 -6.04 -12.88 -3.09
N SER A 86 -5.52 -13.65 -2.14
CA SER A 86 -6.25 -14.65 -1.34
C SER A 86 -5.73 -14.60 0.08
#